data_AF-K2FMT5-F1
#
_entry.id   AF-K2FMT5-F1
#
_cell.length_a   1.000
_cell.length_b   1.000
_cell.length_c   1.000
_cell.angle_alpha   90.00
_cell.angle_beta   90.00
_cell.angle_gamma   90.00
#
_symmetry.space_group_name_H-M   'P 1'
#
loop_
_entity.id
_entity.type
_entity.pdbx_description
1 polymer ?
#
loop_
_entity_poly.entity_id
_entity_poly.type
_entity_poly.pdbx_seq_one_letter_code
_entity_poly.pdbx_strand_id
1 'polypeptide(L)'
;MDKLQQGIDRMQEQKFEEAAKLFTDVIEENPGEPLGYINFGNLLLHMQEYERAERFFERAISLDDTAATAYYGLGNVYYEQDSFTKAQNQFLQAIEKGLDEADVYFLLGMSLVQQDYHKLALPYLSRAAEIDPNDVDIQFQFGLCLAQNEQFDEAARVLKALLDIVPEHADAFYNLGVICIYKEEAEAALDYFNEALKVQSDHMLAAHAKGEVEKALNGK
;
A
#
# COMPACT_ATOMS: atom_id res chain seq x y z
N MET A 1 -19.71 -21.52 -18.78
CA MET A 1 -19.08 -20.49 -17.95
C MET A 1 -17.92 -19.92 -18.76
N ASP A 2 -17.70 -18.63 -18.68
CA ASP A 2 -16.54 -17.98 -19.31
C ASP A 2 -15.24 -18.66 -18.82
N LYS A 3 -14.32 -19.01 -19.74
CA LYS A 3 -13.04 -19.67 -19.38
C LYS A 3 -12.19 -18.76 -18.52
N LEU A 4 -12.26 -17.45 -18.75
CA LEU A 4 -11.55 -16.45 -17.96
C LEU A 4 -12.00 -16.48 -16.51
N GLN A 5 -13.32 -16.41 -16.26
CA GLN A 5 -13.86 -16.49 -14.90
C GLN A 5 -13.46 -17.79 -14.19
N GLN A 6 -13.54 -18.93 -14.89
CA GLN A 6 -13.08 -20.20 -14.32
C GLN A 6 -11.59 -20.17 -13.96
N GLY A 7 -10.76 -19.53 -14.79
CA GLY A 7 -9.33 -19.37 -14.51
C GLY A 7 -9.09 -18.54 -13.25
N ILE A 8 -9.83 -17.45 -13.07
CA ILE A 8 -9.80 -16.60 -11.87
C ILE A 8 -10.21 -17.40 -10.63
N ASP A 9 -11.31 -18.16 -10.72
CA ASP A 9 -11.79 -19.00 -9.61
C ASP A 9 -10.72 -20.04 -9.22
N ARG A 10 -10.07 -20.69 -10.20
CA ARG A 10 -8.99 -21.65 -9.95
C ARG A 10 -7.76 -21.01 -9.30
N MET A 11 -7.44 -19.77 -9.67
CA MET A 11 -6.37 -19.01 -9.05
C MET A 11 -6.68 -18.73 -7.57
N GLN A 12 -7.91 -18.31 -7.26
CA GLN A 12 -8.37 -18.09 -5.88
C GLN A 12 -8.36 -19.37 -5.04
N GLU A 13 -8.66 -20.52 -5.64
CA GLU A 13 -8.58 -21.85 -5.03
C GLU A 13 -7.13 -22.39 -4.91
N GLN A 14 -6.11 -21.59 -5.28
CA GLN A 14 -4.69 -22.00 -5.35
C GLN A 14 -4.39 -23.16 -6.31
N LYS A 15 -5.29 -23.43 -7.26
CA LYS A 15 -5.11 -24.44 -8.32
C LYS A 15 -4.41 -23.83 -9.53
N PHE A 16 -3.16 -23.40 -9.31
CA PHE A 16 -2.41 -22.58 -10.26
C PHE A 16 -2.20 -23.24 -11.63
N GLU A 17 -1.96 -24.55 -11.68
CA GLU A 17 -1.82 -25.26 -12.96
C GLU A 17 -3.11 -25.28 -13.80
N GLU A 18 -4.26 -25.40 -13.13
CA GLU A 18 -5.57 -25.36 -13.80
C GLU A 18 -5.89 -23.94 -14.29
N ALA A 19 -5.59 -22.93 -13.46
CA ALA A 19 -5.71 -21.51 -13.85
C ALA A 19 -4.83 -21.19 -15.06
N ALA A 20 -3.55 -21.63 -15.04
CA ALA A 20 -2.62 -21.42 -16.15
C ALA A 20 -3.14 -22.03 -17.45
N LYS A 21 -3.69 -23.26 -17.42
CA LYS A 21 -4.29 -23.88 -18.60
C LYS A 21 -5.47 -23.06 -19.13
N LEU A 22 -6.36 -22.61 -18.25
CA LEU A 22 -7.53 -21.81 -18.64
C LEU A 22 -7.13 -20.46 -19.23
N PHE A 23 -6.13 -19.77 -18.68
CA PHE A 23 -5.63 -18.52 -19.23
C PHE A 23 -4.88 -18.73 -20.55
N THR A 24 -4.12 -19.82 -20.71
CA THR A 24 -3.53 -20.21 -22.01
C THR A 24 -4.62 -20.40 -23.06
N ASP A 25 -5.67 -21.16 -22.76
CA ASP A 25 -6.80 -21.37 -23.67
C ASP A 25 -7.44 -20.03 -24.10
N VAL A 26 -7.65 -19.09 -23.16
CA VAL A 26 -8.20 -17.76 -23.45
C VAL A 26 -7.31 -16.99 -24.43
N ILE A 27 -5.98 -17.05 -24.22
CA ILE A 27 -5.00 -16.41 -25.11
C ILE A 27 -4.98 -17.08 -26.49
N GLU A 28 -5.06 -18.41 -26.57
CA GLU A 28 -5.06 -19.14 -27.84
C GLU A 28 -6.33 -18.87 -28.66
N GLU A 29 -7.48 -18.74 -27.99
CA GLU A 29 -8.75 -18.41 -28.64
C GLU A 29 -8.77 -16.97 -29.16
N ASN A 30 -8.17 -16.03 -28.42
CA ASN A 30 -8.16 -14.60 -28.77
C ASN A 30 -6.78 -13.95 -28.51
N PRO A 31 -5.75 -14.23 -29.33
CA PRO A 31 -4.38 -13.77 -29.09
C PRO A 31 -4.17 -12.25 -29.29
N GLY A 32 -5.18 -11.56 -29.80
CA GLY A 32 -5.20 -10.10 -29.96
C GLY A 32 -5.82 -9.35 -28.78
N GLU A 33 -6.40 -10.06 -27.81
CA GLU A 33 -7.10 -9.45 -26.67
C GLU A 33 -6.20 -9.38 -25.43
N PRO A 34 -6.12 -8.24 -24.73
CA PRO A 34 -5.22 -8.07 -23.59
C PRO A 34 -5.62 -8.88 -22.34
N LEU A 35 -6.92 -9.17 -22.17
CA LEU A 35 -7.48 -9.75 -20.93
C LEU A 35 -6.86 -11.09 -20.54
N GLY A 36 -6.61 -11.98 -21.51
CA GLY A 36 -5.96 -13.27 -21.25
C GLY A 36 -4.53 -13.09 -20.72
N TYR A 37 -3.78 -12.16 -21.31
CA TYR A 37 -2.42 -11.86 -20.90
C TYR A 37 -2.35 -11.19 -19.52
N ILE A 38 -3.27 -10.27 -19.21
CA ILE A 38 -3.37 -9.62 -17.90
C ILE A 38 -3.58 -10.66 -16.80
N ASN A 39 -4.57 -11.55 -16.98
CA ASN A 39 -4.89 -12.56 -15.97
C ASN A 39 -3.78 -13.61 -15.80
N PHE A 40 -3.11 -13.99 -16.89
CA PHE A 40 -1.92 -14.83 -16.80
C PHE A 40 -0.77 -14.11 -16.07
N GLY A 41 -0.56 -12.83 -16.35
CA GLY A 41 0.41 -11.98 -15.65
C GLY A 41 0.14 -11.94 -14.14
N ASN A 42 -1.13 -11.75 -13.73
CA ASN A 42 -1.53 -11.77 -12.32
C ASN A 42 -1.25 -13.13 -11.65
N LEU A 43 -1.53 -14.24 -12.34
CA LEU A 43 -1.19 -15.58 -11.84
C LEU A 43 0.31 -15.73 -11.62
N LEU A 44 1.13 -15.29 -12.58
CA LEU A 44 2.59 -15.36 -12.47
C LEU A 44 3.12 -14.47 -11.34
N LEU A 45 2.56 -13.28 -11.17
CA LEU A 45 2.89 -12.39 -10.05
C LEU A 45 2.58 -13.06 -8.70
N HIS A 46 1.41 -13.69 -8.55
CA HIS A 46 1.07 -14.46 -7.35
C HIS A 46 2.05 -15.63 -7.09
N MET A 47 2.61 -16.22 -8.14
CA MET A 47 3.64 -17.25 -8.06
C MET A 47 5.06 -16.70 -7.89
N GLN A 48 5.23 -15.38 -7.78
CA GLN A 48 6.51 -14.67 -7.70
C GLN A 48 7.43 -14.90 -8.93
N GLU A 49 6.84 -15.22 -10.08
CA GLU A 49 7.52 -15.41 -11.36
C GLU A 49 7.63 -14.07 -12.09
N TYR A 50 8.32 -13.11 -11.48
CA TYR A 50 8.28 -11.69 -11.85
C TYR A 50 8.71 -11.41 -13.30
N GLU A 51 9.81 -11.99 -13.78
CA GLU A 51 10.29 -11.76 -15.16
C GLU A 51 9.33 -12.33 -16.20
N ARG A 52 8.54 -13.33 -15.83
CA ARG A 52 7.51 -13.87 -16.71
C ARG A 52 6.27 -12.98 -16.66
N ALA A 53 5.83 -12.57 -15.47
CA ALA A 53 4.70 -11.68 -15.28
C ALA A 53 4.88 -10.37 -16.07
N GLU A 54 6.07 -9.75 -15.97
CA GLU A 54 6.45 -8.56 -16.73
C GLU A 54 6.17 -8.71 -18.23
N ARG A 55 6.66 -9.80 -18.86
CA ARG A 55 6.45 -10.02 -20.30
C ARG A 55 4.97 -10.18 -20.68
N PHE A 56 4.15 -10.75 -19.80
CA PHE A 56 2.71 -10.88 -20.05
C PHE A 56 1.99 -9.54 -19.96
N PHE A 57 2.32 -8.70 -18.97
CA PHE A 57 1.77 -7.35 -18.89
C PHE A 57 2.25 -6.44 -20.02
N GLU A 58 3.54 -6.48 -20.38
CA GLU A 58 4.07 -5.78 -21.56
C GLU A 58 3.35 -6.22 -22.84
N ARG A 59 3.06 -7.51 -22.97
CA ARG A 59 2.30 -8.02 -24.11
C ARG A 59 0.87 -7.48 -24.11
N ALA A 60 0.19 -7.45 -22.97
CA ALA A 60 -1.15 -6.84 -22.86
C ALA A 60 -1.14 -5.36 -23.25
N ILE A 61 -0.19 -4.58 -22.74
CA ILE A 61 0.00 -3.16 -23.09
C ILE A 61 0.27 -2.98 -24.59
N SER A 62 1.04 -3.89 -25.21
CA SER A 62 1.32 -3.83 -26.65
C SER A 62 0.10 -4.11 -27.54
N LEU A 63 -0.89 -4.82 -27.01
CA LEU A 63 -2.15 -5.14 -27.69
C LEU A 63 -3.18 -4.01 -27.51
N ASP A 64 -3.22 -3.44 -26.30
CA ASP A 64 -4.09 -2.33 -25.94
C ASP A 64 -3.37 -1.41 -24.95
N ASP A 65 -2.95 -0.23 -25.43
CA ASP A 65 -2.27 0.78 -24.62
C ASP A 65 -3.22 1.57 -23.71
N THR A 66 -4.52 1.24 -23.72
CA THR A 66 -5.54 1.77 -22.83
C THR A 66 -5.91 0.81 -21.70
N ALA A 67 -5.35 -0.39 -21.68
CA ALA A 67 -5.59 -1.40 -20.64
C ALA A 67 -4.94 -1.01 -19.30
N ALA A 68 -5.62 -0.16 -18.53
CA ALA A 68 -5.12 0.40 -17.27
C ALA A 68 -4.69 -0.67 -16.25
N THR A 69 -5.39 -1.81 -16.20
CA THR A 69 -5.07 -2.93 -15.29
C THR A 69 -3.79 -3.66 -15.67
N ALA A 70 -3.34 -3.61 -16.93
CA ALA A 70 -2.04 -4.14 -17.33
C ALA A 70 -0.89 -3.29 -16.80
N TYR A 71 -1.02 -1.97 -16.86
CA TYR A 71 -0.07 -1.04 -16.23
C TYR A 71 -0.03 -1.21 -14.72
N TYR A 72 -1.20 -1.35 -14.08
CA TYR A 72 -1.27 -1.63 -12.64
C TYR A 72 -0.57 -2.94 -12.27
N GLY A 73 -0.82 -4.03 -13.01
CA GLY A 73 -0.15 -5.32 -12.80
C GLY A 73 1.37 -5.23 -12.97
N LEU A 74 1.84 -4.51 -14.00
CA LEU A 74 3.27 -4.27 -14.21
C LEU A 74 3.89 -3.41 -13.10
N GLY A 75 3.15 -2.41 -12.59
CA GLY A 75 3.54 -1.63 -11.44
C GLY A 75 3.73 -2.48 -10.19
N ASN A 76 2.82 -3.43 -9.93
CA ASN A 76 2.94 -4.39 -8.84
C ASN A 76 4.18 -5.28 -8.99
N VAL A 77 4.46 -5.80 -10.19
CA VAL A 77 5.70 -6.56 -10.45
C VAL A 77 6.94 -5.76 -10.05
N TYR A 78 7.03 -4.50 -10.46
CA TYR A 78 8.17 -3.66 -10.11
C TYR A 78 8.21 -3.28 -8.62
N TYR A 79 7.06 -3.15 -7.97
CA TYR A 79 6.99 -2.86 -6.54
C TYR A 79 7.54 -4.04 -5.72
N GLU A 80 7.12 -5.27 -6.03
CA GLU A 80 7.62 -6.51 -5.38
C GLU A 80 9.11 -6.76 -5.64
N GLN A 81 9.68 -6.17 -6.68
CA GLN A 81 11.11 -6.21 -6.99
C GLN A 81 11.89 -5.01 -6.42
N ASP A 82 11.31 -4.23 -5.51
CA ASP A 82 11.87 -2.99 -4.95
C ASP A 82 12.29 -1.94 -6.02
N SER A 83 11.78 -2.07 -7.24
CA SER A 83 12.06 -1.19 -8.36
C SER A 83 11.10 0.01 -8.36
N PHE A 84 11.09 0.77 -7.26
CA PHE A 84 10.08 1.78 -6.96
C PHE A 84 9.94 2.88 -8.02
N THR A 85 11.03 3.32 -8.66
CA THR A 85 10.95 4.29 -9.76
C THR A 85 10.20 3.72 -10.97
N LYS A 86 10.37 2.44 -11.27
CA LYS A 86 9.61 1.78 -12.34
C LYS A 86 8.15 1.59 -11.93
N ALA A 87 7.90 1.13 -10.70
CA ALA A 87 6.56 0.96 -10.15
C ALA A 87 5.75 2.27 -10.22
N GLN A 88 6.34 3.37 -9.74
CA GLN A 88 5.78 4.71 -9.84
C GLN A 88 5.34 5.07 -11.26
N ASN A 89 6.22 4.85 -12.25
CA ASN A 89 5.90 5.17 -13.64
C ASN A 89 4.70 4.36 -14.15
N GLN A 90 4.61 3.07 -13.82
CA GLN A 90 3.50 2.24 -14.29
C GLN A 90 2.18 2.54 -13.56
N PHE A 91 2.21 2.82 -12.25
CA PHE A 91 1.01 3.24 -11.53
C PHE A 91 0.47 4.58 -12.04
N LEU A 92 1.36 5.53 -12.38
CA LEU A 92 0.96 6.77 -13.04
C LEU A 92 0.29 6.52 -14.40
N GLN A 93 0.83 5.60 -15.20
CA GLN A 93 0.18 5.20 -16.45
C GLN A 93 -1.19 4.56 -16.21
N ALA A 94 -1.33 3.68 -15.22
CA ALA A 94 -2.62 3.07 -14.89
C ALA A 94 -3.69 4.14 -14.56
N ILE A 95 -3.33 5.14 -13.75
CA ILE A 95 -4.21 6.28 -13.42
C ILE A 95 -4.52 7.11 -14.67
N GLU A 96 -3.53 7.41 -15.51
CA GLU A 96 -3.72 8.16 -16.77
C GLU A 96 -4.66 7.44 -17.74
N LYS A 97 -4.65 6.11 -17.73
CA LYS A 97 -5.57 5.26 -18.51
C LYS A 97 -6.93 5.03 -17.84
N GLY A 98 -7.19 5.65 -16.68
CA GLY A 98 -8.51 5.72 -16.06
C GLY A 98 -8.74 4.77 -14.89
N LEU A 99 -7.70 4.13 -14.34
CA LEU A 99 -7.85 3.37 -13.10
C LEU A 99 -7.97 4.32 -11.90
N ASP A 100 -9.15 4.37 -11.27
CA ASP A 100 -9.46 5.21 -10.10
C ASP A 100 -9.89 4.31 -8.93
N GLU A 101 -8.92 3.62 -8.33
CA GLU A 101 -9.11 2.69 -7.21
C GLU A 101 -8.13 3.04 -6.09
N ALA A 102 -8.49 2.79 -4.83
CA ALA A 102 -7.65 3.17 -3.68
C ALA A 102 -6.23 2.57 -3.76
N ASP A 103 -6.14 1.29 -4.13
CA ASP A 103 -4.88 0.53 -4.18
C ASP A 103 -3.83 1.12 -5.13
N VAL A 104 -4.23 1.62 -6.32
CA VAL A 104 -3.26 2.20 -7.27
C VAL A 104 -2.68 3.50 -6.75
N TYR A 105 -3.49 4.34 -6.09
CA TYR A 105 -2.99 5.55 -5.45
C TYR A 105 -2.15 5.24 -4.22
N PHE A 106 -2.55 4.24 -3.43
CA PHE A 106 -1.80 3.78 -2.27
C PHE A 106 -0.41 3.29 -2.67
N LEU A 107 -0.32 2.36 -3.63
CA LEU A 107 0.96 1.81 -4.09
C LEU A 107 1.84 2.83 -4.81
N LEU A 108 1.25 3.79 -5.53
CA LEU A 108 1.99 4.94 -6.05
C LEU A 108 2.56 5.81 -4.92
N GLY A 109 1.74 6.13 -3.92
CA GLY A 109 2.15 6.84 -2.72
C GLY A 109 3.29 6.12 -1.98
N MET A 110 3.15 4.82 -1.76
CA MET A 110 4.16 3.98 -1.11
C MET A 110 5.43 3.88 -1.94
N SER A 111 5.35 3.76 -3.27
CA SER A 111 6.53 3.80 -4.16
C SER A 111 7.31 5.11 -4.01
N LEU A 112 6.63 6.23 -3.77
CA LEU A 112 7.26 7.52 -3.51
C LEU A 112 7.83 7.60 -2.09
N VAL A 113 7.15 7.04 -1.08
CA VAL A 113 7.66 6.93 0.29
C VAL A 113 8.96 6.14 0.34
N GLN A 114 9.05 5.00 -0.37
CA GLN A 114 10.28 4.19 -0.45
C GLN A 114 11.44 4.89 -1.17
N GLN A 115 11.16 5.96 -1.90
CA GLN A 115 12.15 6.84 -2.53
C GLN A 115 12.46 8.09 -1.68
N ASP A 116 11.96 8.16 -0.43
CA ASP A 116 12.03 9.33 0.47
C ASP A 116 11.34 10.60 -0.08
N TYR A 117 10.44 10.45 -1.05
CA TYR A 117 9.70 11.56 -1.68
C TYR A 117 8.37 11.85 -0.99
N HIS A 118 8.39 12.02 0.34
CA HIS A 118 7.17 12.17 1.17
C HIS A 118 6.26 13.33 0.73
N LYS A 119 6.83 14.45 0.25
CA LYS A 119 6.03 15.58 -0.29
C LYS A 119 5.25 15.22 -1.54
N LEU A 120 5.82 14.38 -2.40
CA LEU A 120 5.17 13.91 -3.62
C LEU A 120 4.20 12.77 -3.36
N ALA A 121 4.46 11.94 -2.33
CA ALA A 121 3.59 10.84 -1.93
C ALA A 121 2.24 11.32 -1.38
N LEU A 122 2.26 12.43 -0.62
CA LEU A 122 1.10 12.93 0.13
C LEU A 122 -0.21 13.04 -0.68
N PRO A 123 -0.25 13.68 -1.87
CA PRO A 123 -1.50 13.76 -2.64
C PRO A 123 -2.06 12.39 -3.07
N TYR A 124 -1.20 11.40 -3.31
CA TYR A 124 -1.65 10.06 -3.70
C TYR A 124 -2.17 9.27 -2.51
N LEU A 125 -1.48 9.33 -1.36
CA LEU A 125 -1.99 8.70 -0.12
C LEU A 125 -3.29 9.38 0.37
N SER A 126 -3.41 10.70 0.20
CA SER A 126 -4.67 11.42 0.46
C SER A 126 -5.80 10.91 -0.43
N ARG A 127 -5.54 10.74 -1.73
CA ARG A 127 -6.54 10.23 -2.68
C ARG A 127 -6.95 8.79 -2.36
N ALA A 128 -6.01 7.94 -1.97
CA ALA A 128 -6.31 6.58 -1.52
C ALA A 128 -7.22 6.60 -0.28
N ALA A 129 -6.89 7.43 0.72
CA ALA A 129 -7.64 7.61 1.96
C ALA A 129 -9.05 8.21 1.74
N GLU A 130 -9.24 9.02 0.69
CA GLU A 130 -10.55 9.53 0.29
C GLU A 130 -11.43 8.44 -0.36
N ILE A 131 -10.83 7.56 -1.17
CA ILE A 131 -11.56 6.49 -1.86
C ILE A 131 -11.95 5.39 -0.86
N ASP A 132 -11.04 4.98 0.01
CA ASP A 132 -11.31 4.03 1.08
C ASP A 132 -11.00 4.63 2.47
N PRO A 133 -11.99 5.27 3.12
CA PRO A 133 -11.79 5.90 4.43
C PRO A 133 -11.70 4.89 5.58
N ASN A 134 -12.02 3.61 5.36
CA ASN A 134 -12.03 2.59 6.42
C ASN A 134 -10.86 1.62 6.33
N ASP A 135 -10.07 1.66 5.26
CA ASP A 135 -8.86 0.86 5.15
C ASP A 135 -7.79 1.34 6.14
N VAL A 136 -7.44 0.45 7.06
CA VAL A 136 -6.57 0.76 8.20
C VAL A 136 -5.14 1.07 7.74
N ASP A 137 -4.63 0.33 6.77
CA ASP A 137 -3.26 0.48 6.28
C ASP A 137 -3.13 1.80 5.49
N ILE A 138 -4.12 2.13 4.65
CA ILE A 138 -4.19 3.41 3.93
C ILE A 138 -4.25 4.59 4.91
N GLN A 139 -5.16 4.56 5.89
CA GLN A 139 -5.28 5.65 6.86
C GLN A 139 -4.00 5.80 7.71
N PHE A 140 -3.39 4.68 8.11
CA PHE A 140 -2.16 4.70 8.87
C PHE A 140 -1.01 5.33 8.08
N GLN A 141 -0.76 4.85 6.86
CA GLN A 141 0.32 5.37 6.01
C GLN A 141 0.07 6.83 5.60
N PHE A 142 -1.18 7.23 5.38
CA PHE A 142 -1.51 8.63 5.15
C PHE A 142 -1.16 9.51 6.38
N GLY A 143 -1.53 9.07 7.58
CA GLY A 143 -1.16 9.72 8.84
C GLY A 143 0.36 9.83 9.04
N LEU A 144 1.12 8.77 8.73
CA LEU A 144 2.58 8.80 8.78
C LEU A 144 3.17 9.77 7.75
N CYS A 145 2.67 9.77 6.52
CA CYS A 145 3.13 10.68 5.48
C CYS A 145 2.86 12.15 5.85
N LEU A 146 1.71 12.45 6.45
CA LEU A 146 1.42 13.78 7.00
C LEU A 146 2.44 14.18 8.07
N ALA A 147 2.77 13.29 9.00
CA ALA A 147 3.76 13.55 10.05
C ALA A 147 5.16 13.79 9.47
N GLN A 148 5.59 13.01 8.48
CA GLN A 148 6.86 13.20 7.76
C GLN A 148 6.93 14.54 7.01
N ASN A 149 5.76 15.08 6.63
CA ASN A 149 5.63 16.41 6.03
C ASN A 149 5.39 17.52 7.07
N GLU A 150 5.62 17.25 8.37
CA GLU A 150 5.44 18.17 9.49
C GLU A 150 3.99 18.70 9.65
N GLN A 151 3.01 18.03 9.04
CA GLN A 151 1.57 18.34 9.18
C GLN A 151 0.99 17.66 10.43
N PHE A 152 1.58 17.97 11.59
CA PHE A 152 1.35 17.23 12.84
C PHE A 152 -0.10 17.23 13.32
N ASP A 153 -0.82 18.34 13.20
CA ASP A 153 -2.22 18.42 13.64
C ASP A 153 -3.17 17.59 12.76
N GLU A 154 -2.91 17.53 11.45
CA GLU A 154 -3.64 16.68 10.51
C GLU A 154 -3.31 15.21 10.75
N ALA A 155 -2.02 14.88 10.86
CA ALA A 155 -1.54 13.53 11.16
C ALA A 155 -2.18 12.98 12.44
N ALA A 156 -2.19 13.78 13.51
CA ALA A 156 -2.79 13.38 14.77
C ALA A 156 -4.30 13.17 14.67
N ARG A 157 -5.01 13.92 13.81
CA ARG A 157 -6.44 13.72 13.59
C ARG A 157 -6.71 12.40 12.87
N VAL A 158 -5.96 12.12 11.80
CA VAL A 158 -6.08 10.88 11.02
C VAL A 158 -5.78 9.67 11.90
N LEU A 159 -4.68 9.69 12.65
CA LEU A 159 -4.32 8.58 13.55
C LEU A 159 -5.32 8.37 14.70
N LYS A 160 -5.95 9.44 15.21
CA LYS A 160 -7.04 9.31 16.20
C LYS A 160 -8.30 8.71 15.59
N ALA A 161 -8.68 9.14 14.38
CA ALA A 161 -9.81 8.55 13.66
C ALA A 161 -9.57 7.06 13.35
N LEU A 162 -8.33 6.68 13.02
CA LEU A 162 -7.95 5.27 12.87
C LEU A 162 -8.18 4.49 14.16
N LEU A 163 -7.80 5.05 15.32
CA LEU A 163 -8.03 4.41 16.62
C LEU A 163 -9.51 4.28 17.00
N ASP A 164 -10.40 5.09 16.43
CA ASP A 164 -11.86 4.90 16.57
C ASP A 164 -12.34 3.64 15.81
N ILE A 165 -11.63 3.23 14.76
CA ILE A 165 -11.90 2.01 13.96
C ILE A 165 -11.19 0.79 14.56
N VAL A 166 -9.90 0.94 14.89
CA VAL A 166 -9.06 -0.11 15.48
C VAL A 166 -8.45 0.41 16.79
N PRO A 167 -9.16 0.24 17.93
CA PRO A 167 -8.68 0.73 19.23
C PRO A 167 -7.39 0.07 19.73
N GLU A 168 -7.04 -1.09 19.17
CA GLU A 168 -5.86 -1.88 19.56
C GLU A 168 -4.70 -1.72 18.56
N HIS A 169 -4.50 -0.52 18.01
CA HIS A 169 -3.40 -0.23 17.08
C HIS A 169 -2.20 0.42 17.78
N ALA A 170 -1.26 -0.40 18.26
CA ALA A 170 -0.12 0.07 19.07
C ALA A 170 0.76 1.11 18.35
N ASP A 171 1.04 0.91 17.06
CA ASP A 171 1.87 1.85 16.29
C ASP A 171 1.20 3.22 16.10
N ALA A 172 -0.14 3.30 16.11
CA ALA A 172 -0.85 4.57 15.98
C ALA A 172 -0.71 5.38 17.27
N PHE A 173 -0.84 4.72 18.42
CA PHE A 173 -0.53 5.32 19.71
C PHE A 173 0.93 5.78 19.79
N TYR A 174 1.89 4.94 19.37
CA TYR A 174 3.30 5.33 19.33
C TYR A 174 3.52 6.60 18.49
N ASN A 175 2.98 6.65 17.27
CA ASN A 175 3.15 7.81 16.39
C ASN A 175 2.44 9.07 16.93
N LEU A 176 1.29 8.94 17.59
CA LEU A 176 0.66 10.06 18.32
C LEU A 176 1.56 10.59 19.46
N GLY A 177 2.22 9.68 20.19
CA GLY A 177 3.20 10.07 21.21
C GLY A 177 4.39 10.82 20.62
N VAL A 178 4.93 10.35 19.48
CA VAL A 178 6.00 11.05 18.74
C VAL A 178 5.54 12.44 18.29
N ILE A 179 4.32 12.57 17.76
CA ILE A 179 3.76 13.88 17.38
C ILE A 179 3.67 14.81 18.59
N CYS A 180 3.22 14.34 19.76
CA CYS A 180 3.20 15.15 20.99
C CYS A 180 4.59 15.63 21.39
N ILE A 181 5.66 14.84 21.18
CA ILE A 181 7.04 15.29 21.42
C ILE A 181 7.44 16.43 20.49
N TYR A 182 7.13 16.36 19.20
CA TYR A 182 7.37 17.48 18.28
C TYR A 182 6.61 18.75 18.66
N LYS A 183 5.47 18.60 19.34
CA LYS A 183 4.66 19.71 19.86
C LYS A 183 5.05 20.17 21.27
N GLU A 184 6.11 19.60 21.85
CA GLU A 184 6.57 19.86 23.23
C GLU A 184 5.54 19.48 24.32
N GLU A 185 4.62 18.57 24.01
CA GLU A 185 3.56 18.05 24.90
C GLU A 185 4.01 16.75 25.59
N ALA A 186 5.04 16.85 26.45
CA ALA A 186 5.72 15.68 27.02
C ALA A 186 4.81 14.76 27.85
N GLU A 187 3.89 15.30 28.65
CA GLU A 187 2.95 14.51 29.44
C GLU A 187 1.97 13.74 28.56
N ALA A 188 1.43 14.38 27.51
CA ALA A 188 0.54 13.71 26.56
C ALA A 188 1.28 12.61 25.76
N ALA A 189 2.56 12.84 25.44
CA ALA A 189 3.38 11.81 24.81
C ALA A 189 3.52 10.56 25.69
N LEU A 190 3.72 10.72 27.00
CA LEU A 190 3.77 9.59 27.94
C LEU A 190 2.46 8.80 27.97
N ASP A 191 1.31 9.49 27.98
CA ASP A 191 0.00 8.83 27.96
C ASP A 191 -0.15 7.95 26.71
N TYR A 192 0.24 8.47 25.54
CA TYR A 192 0.20 7.71 24.30
C TYR A 192 1.19 6.54 24.27
N PHE A 193 2.43 6.71 24.75
CA PHE A 193 3.37 5.59 24.84
C PHE A 193 2.91 4.52 25.84
N ASN A 194 2.23 4.92 26.92
CA ASN A 194 1.62 3.98 27.86
C ASN A 194 0.51 3.16 27.22
N GLU A 195 -0.39 3.78 26.44
CA GLU A 195 -1.43 3.04 25.71
C GLU A 195 -0.82 2.12 24.64
N ALA A 196 0.22 2.56 23.91
CA ALA A 196 0.95 1.69 22.99
C ALA A 196 1.50 0.43 23.69
N LEU A 197 2.11 0.59 24.87
CA LEU A 197 2.67 -0.52 25.66
C LEU A 197 1.60 -1.38 26.35
N LYS A 198 0.41 -0.84 26.56
CA LYS A 198 -0.73 -1.60 27.09
C LYS A 198 -1.34 -2.50 26.01
N VAL A 199 -1.42 -2.00 24.77
CA VAL A 199 -1.84 -2.78 23.60
C VAL A 199 -0.78 -3.82 23.25
N GLN A 200 0.50 -3.41 23.19
CA GLN A 200 1.62 -4.26 22.86
C GLN A 200 2.78 -4.06 23.83
N SER A 201 2.89 -4.95 24.83
CA SER A 201 3.88 -4.82 25.91
C SER A 201 5.34 -4.91 25.46
N ASP A 202 5.62 -5.53 24.32
CA ASP A 202 6.96 -5.66 23.73
C ASP A 202 7.24 -4.61 22.62
N HIS A 203 6.42 -3.55 22.53
CA HIS A 203 6.62 -2.47 21.57
C HIS A 203 7.89 -1.66 21.91
N MET A 204 9.02 -2.08 21.37
CA MET A 204 10.35 -1.56 21.71
C MET A 204 10.51 -0.05 21.50
N LEU A 205 9.96 0.50 20.41
CA LEU A 205 10.06 1.93 20.12
C LEU A 205 9.30 2.80 21.14
N ALA A 206 8.09 2.41 21.51
CA ALA A 206 7.30 3.08 22.55
C ALA A 206 7.97 2.99 23.92
N ALA A 207 8.51 1.82 24.30
CA ALA A 207 9.24 1.65 25.56
C ALA A 207 10.48 2.55 25.63
N HIS A 208 11.24 2.61 24.54
CA HIS A 208 12.41 3.48 24.45
C HIS A 208 12.03 4.96 24.52
N ALA A 209 11.07 5.40 23.69
CA ALA A 209 10.61 6.78 23.64
C ALA A 209 10.07 7.25 24.99
N LYS A 210 9.24 6.42 25.65
CA LYS A 210 8.77 6.67 27.01
C LYS A 210 9.91 6.92 28.00
N GLY A 211 10.91 6.05 28.01
CA GLY A 211 12.05 6.18 28.93
C GLY A 211 12.86 7.46 28.72
N GLU A 212 13.00 7.92 27.48
CA GLU A 212 13.66 9.20 27.17
C GLU A 212 12.86 10.39 27.68
N VAL A 213 11.54 10.37 27.52
CA VAL A 213 10.65 11.44 28.01
C VAL A 213 10.63 11.49 29.54
N GLU A 214 10.56 10.34 30.21
CA GLU A 214 10.62 10.27 31.69
C GLU A 214 11.92 10.85 32.24
N LYS A 215 13.07 10.55 31.62
CA LYS A 215 14.35 11.15 32.00
C LYS A 215 14.35 12.66 31.82
N ALA A 216 13.81 13.15 30.71
CA ALA A 216 13.76 14.58 30.41
C ALA A 216 12.88 15.37 31.39
N LEU A 217 11.79 14.77 31.87
CA LEU A 217 10.91 15.38 32.88
C LEU A 217 11.51 15.35 34.29
N ASN A 218 12.15 14.24 34.66
CA ASN A 218 12.75 14.06 36.00
C ASN A 218 14.11 14.77 36.17
N GLY A 219 14.74 15.20 35.07
CA GLY A 219 16.01 15.93 35.06
C GLY A 219 15.89 17.45 35.08
N LYS A 220 14.65 17.99 35.10
CA LYS A 220 14.35 19.42 35.33
C LYS A 220 14.12 19.69 36.81
#